data_AF-A0A3A0C2K9-F1
#
_entry.id   AF-A0A3A0C2K9-F1
#
_cell.length_a   1.000
_cell.length_b   1.000
_cell.length_c   1.000
_cell.angle_alpha   90.00
_cell.angle_beta   90.00
_cell.angle_gamma   90.00
#
_symmetry.space_group_name_H-M   'P 1'
#
loop_
_entity.id
_entity.type
_entity.pdbx_description
1 polymer ?
#
loop_
_entity_poly.entity_id
_entity_poly.type
_entity_poly.pdbx_seq_one_letter_code
_entity_poly.pdbx_strand_id
1 'polypeptide(L)'
;MTWFYKQLRERPAPPAMQRIAWSDAPIIHAADQPQDESAECRALYPGGLEAVRTDFQRTQSFLSLSLTFYEFALVGDGDDNSLYSTRELQDLLLALSLSVEPSLDSETHLRLLTSRFDMLHEARGMEALMAGMNKLYDQGYRVTPADKAHLNRVME
;
A
#
# COMPACT_ATOMS: atom_id res chain seq x y z
N MET A 1 -20.66 14.47 37.56
CA MET A 1 -20.48 13.55 36.41
C MET A 1 -20.45 14.33 35.09
N THR A 2 -19.63 15.38 34.95
CA THR A 2 -19.65 16.27 33.76
C THR A 2 -18.28 16.86 33.43
N TRP A 3 -17.20 16.23 33.87
CA TRP A 3 -15.83 16.66 33.55
C TRP A 3 -15.14 15.82 32.45
N PHE A 4 -15.72 14.68 32.07
CA PHE A 4 -15.11 13.76 31.09
C PHE A 4 -15.34 14.19 29.62
N TYR A 5 -16.43 14.90 29.32
CA TYR A 5 -16.81 15.25 27.94
C TYR A 5 -16.14 16.51 27.38
N LYS A 6 -15.44 17.30 28.20
CA LYS A 6 -14.74 18.50 27.71
C LYS A 6 -13.43 18.19 27.00
N GLN A 7 -12.82 17.04 27.29
CA GLN A 7 -11.52 16.64 26.73
C GLN A 7 -11.63 15.92 25.36
N LEU A 8 -12.85 15.50 24.98
CA LEU A 8 -13.16 14.85 23.69
C LEU A 8 -13.46 15.83 22.53
N ARG A 9 -13.40 17.15 22.78
CA ARG A 9 -13.59 18.17 21.73
C ARG A 9 -12.28 18.61 21.07
N GLU A 10 -11.13 18.22 21.61
CA GLU A 10 -9.86 18.43 20.95
C GLU A 10 -9.64 17.25 20.01
N ARG A 11 -9.85 17.47 18.70
CA ARG A 11 -9.39 16.53 17.70
C ARG A 11 -7.87 16.37 17.91
N PRO A 12 -7.35 15.14 18.07
CA PRO A 12 -5.92 14.93 18.02
C PRO A 12 -5.37 15.57 16.74
N ALA A 13 -4.19 16.16 16.83
CA ALA A 13 -3.52 16.72 15.67
C ALA A 13 -3.52 15.65 14.56
N PRO A 14 -3.91 15.99 13.32
CA PRO A 14 -3.84 15.05 12.22
C PRO A 14 -2.42 14.46 12.21
N PRO A 15 -2.26 13.13 12.11
CA PRO A 15 -0.93 12.54 12.01
C PRO A 15 -0.19 13.22 10.85
N ALA A 16 1.11 13.45 11.03
CA ALA A 16 1.94 14.00 9.96
C ALA A 16 1.82 13.08 8.74
N MET A 17 1.08 13.54 7.72
CA MET A 17 0.91 12.78 6.50
C MET A 17 2.29 12.59 5.87
N GLN A 18 2.79 11.35 5.87
CA GLN A 18 3.95 10.99 5.06
C GLN A 18 3.55 11.23 3.60
N ARG A 19 4.13 12.27 3.01
CA ARG A 19 3.93 12.57 1.60
C ARG A 19 4.72 11.54 0.81
N ILE A 20 4.02 10.76 -0.02
CA ILE A 20 4.66 10.03 -1.11
C ILE A 20 5.17 11.09 -2.09
N ALA A 21 6.44 11.45 -1.96
CA ALA A 21 7.13 12.25 -2.95
C ALA A 21 7.58 11.28 -4.06
N TRP A 22 6.87 11.30 -5.18
CA TRP A 22 7.43 10.77 -6.41
C TRP A 22 8.64 11.66 -6.73
N SER A 23 9.85 11.10 -6.70
CA SER A 23 10.99 11.76 -7.33
C SER A 23 10.58 12.13 -8.75
N ASP A 24 10.98 13.32 -9.21
CA ASP A 24 10.68 13.88 -10.52
C ASP A 24 11.24 13.01 -11.66
N ALA A 25 10.73 11.79 -11.81
CA ALA A 25 10.56 11.21 -13.12
C ALA A 25 9.53 12.11 -13.82
N PRO A 26 9.80 12.56 -15.05
CA PRO A 26 8.92 13.49 -15.73
C PRO A 26 7.58 12.79 -15.96
N ILE A 27 6.63 13.02 -15.05
CA ILE A 27 5.23 12.82 -15.34
C ILE A 27 4.96 13.88 -16.41
N ILE A 28 4.75 13.41 -17.64
CA ILE A 28 4.43 14.24 -18.79
C ILE A 28 3.05 14.85 -18.54
N HIS A 29 2.99 15.89 -17.72
CA HIS A 29 1.88 16.82 -17.64
C HIS A 29 2.23 18.00 -18.54
N ALA A 30 2.12 17.77 -19.86
CA ALA A 30 1.94 18.85 -20.80
C ALA A 30 0.52 19.40 -20.61
N ALA A 31 0.36 20.36 -19.70
CA ALA A 31 -0.91 21.05 -19.50
C ALA A 31 -0.66 22.56 -19.52
N ASP A 32 -0.52 23.11 -20.72
CA ASP A 32 -0.97 24.48 -21.04
C ASP A 32 -0.95 24.79 -22.56
N GLN A 33 -1.51 23.91 -23.39
CA GLN A 33 -1.88 24.29 -24.77
C GLN A 33 -3.29 23.80 -25.09
N PRO A 34 -4.12 24.60 -25.79
CA PRO A 34 -5.38 24.14 -26.35
C PRO A 34 -5.06 23.27 -27.59
N GLN A 35 -4.44 22.12 -27.37
CA GLN A 35 -4.41 21.06 -28.36
C GLN A 35 -5.79 20.41 -28.37
N ASP A 36 -6.26 20.04 -29.56
CA ASP A 36 -7.51 19.33 -29.76
C ASP A 36 -7.44 17.98 -29.02
N GLU A 37 -7.79 17.97 -27.72
CA GLU A 37 -7.72 16.81 -26.83
C GLU A 37 -8.47 15.61 -27.44
N SER A 38 -9.49 15.87 -28.25
CA SER A 38 -10.23 14.84 -28.97
C SER A 38 -9.40 14.20 -30.08
N ALA A 39 -8.58 14.96 -30.82
CA ALA A 39 -7.66 14.43 -31.81
C ALA A 39 -6.52 13.64 -31.16
N GLU A 40 -6.00 14.11 -30.03
CA GLU A 40 -4.92 13.42 -29.30
C GLU A 40 -5.41 12.13 -28.64
N CYS A 41 -6.59 12.13 -28.03
CA CYS A 41 -7.20 10.94 -27.45
C CYS A 41 -7.52 9.87 -28.52
N ARG A 42 -7.97 10.30 -29.71
CA ARG A 42 -8.15 9.40 -30.87
C ARG A 42 -6.83 8.84 -31.40
N ALA A 43 -5.75 9.60 -31.32
CA ALA A 43 -4.42 9.13 -31.71
C ALA A 43 -3.84 8.12 -30.69
N LEU A 44 -4.04 8.34 -29.39
CA LEU A 44 -3.62 7.40 -28.33
C LEU A 44 -4.45 6.10 -28.33
N TYR A 45 -5.76 6.21 -28.58
CA TYR A 45 -6.69 5.06 -28.56
C TYR A 45 -7.36 4.87 -29.92
N PRO A 46 -6.64 4.37 -30.94
CA PRO A 46 -7.20 4.14 -32.27
C PRO A 46 -8.29 3.05 -32.25
N GLY A 47 -8.30 2.18 -31.24
CA GLY A 47 -9.36 1.21 -30.96
C GLY A 47 -10.63 1.80 -30.34
N GLY A 48 -10.67 3.13 -30.14
CA GLY A 48 -11.83 3.84 -29.61
C GLY A 48 -12.13 3.54 -28.13
N LEU A 49 -13.40 3.68 -27.76
CA LEU A 49 -13.85 3.65 -26.36
C LEU A 49 -13.49 2.35 -25.62
N GLU A 50 -13.48 1.20 -26.30
CA GLU A 50 -13.15 -0.07 -25.64
C GLU A 50 -11.66 -0.17 -25.28
N ALA A 51 -10.77 0.43 -26.09
CA ALA A 51 -9.36 0.54 -25.74
C ALA A 51 -9.17 1.45 -24.52
N VAL A 52 -9.88 2.59 -24.48
CA VAL A 52 -9.89 3.50 -23.32
C VAL A 52 -10.41 2.79 -22.07
N ARG A 53 -11.52 2.05 -22.16
CA ARG A 53 -12.10 1.33 -21.02
C ARG A 53 -11.16 0.26 -20.49
N THR A 54 -10.53 -0.51 -21.38
CA THR A 54 -9.56 -1.54 -21.01
C THR A 54 -8.37 -0.93 -20.28
N ASP A 55 -7.83 0.17 -20.81
CA ASP A 55 -6.69 0.86 -20.23
C ASP A 55 -7.01 1.52 -18.89
N PHE A 56 -8.20 2.11 -18.77
CA PHE A 56 -8.71 2.63 -17.51
C PHE A 56 -8.85 1.53 -16.45
N GLN A 57 -9.44 0.38 -16.79
CA GLN A 57 -9.56 -0.77 -15.88
C GLN A 57 -8.20 -1.29 -15.43
N ARG A 58 -7.24 -1.36 -16.36
CA ARG A 58 -5.85 -1.74 -16.06
C ARG A 58 -5.21 -0.75 -15.08
N THR A 59 -5.33 0.55 -15.35
CA THR A 59 -4.79 1.62 -14.53
C THR A 59 -5.40 1.61 -13.12
N GLN A 60 -6.71 1.46 -13.01
CA GLN A 60 -7.40 1.35 -11.72
C GLN A 60 -6.93 0.14 -10.92
N SER A 61 -6.78 -1.02 -11.57
CA SER A 61 -6.28 -2.23 -10.93
C SER A 61 -4.84 -2.05 -10.43
N PHE A 62 -3.99 -1.41 -11.23
CA PHE A 62 -2.60 -1.11 -10.86
C PHE A 62 -2.52 -0.16 -9.67
N LEU A 63 -3.29 0.93 -9.70
CA LEU A 63 -3.34 1.90 -8.60
C LEU A 63 -3.83 1.25 -7.31
N SER A 64 -4.90 0.45 -7.39
CA SER A 64 -5.40 -0.28 -6.23
C SER A 64 -4.32 -1.18 -5.64
N LEU A 65 -3.64 -1.98 -6.46
CA LEU A 65 -2.59 -2.88 -5.98
C LEU A 65 -1.40 -2.13 -5.39
N SER A 66 -0.99 -1.05 -6.03
CA SER A 66 0.14 -0.22 -5.58
C SER A 66 -0.16 0.41 -4.21
N LEU A 67 -1.37 0.92 -4.03
CA LEU A 67 -1.81 1.46 -2.74
C LEU A 67 -1.86 0.39 -1.66
N THR A 68 -2.42 -0.79 -1.96
CA THR A 68 -2.43 -1.90 -1.00
C THR A 68 -1.02 -2.38 -0.68
N PHE A 69 -0.07 -2.33 -1.61
CA PHE A 69 1.31 -2.73 -1.35
C PHE A 69 2.03 -1.70 -0.48
N TYR A 70 1.77 -0.41 -0.71
CA TYR A 70 2.25 0.64 0.17
C TYR A 70 1.68 0.48 1.59
N GLU A 71 0.40 0.15 1.72
CA GLU A 71 -0.22 -0.16 3.00
C GLU A 71 0.40 -1.40 3.65
N PHE A 72 0.66 -2.45 2.89
CA PHE A 72 1.37 -3.65 3.37
C PHE A 72 2.77 -3.30 3.89
N ALA A 73 3.52 -2.46 3.19
CA ALA A 73 4.83 -1.98 3.66
C ALA A 73 4.69 -1.22 4.97
N LEU A 74 3.77 -0.25 5.06
CA LEU A 74 3.50 0.46 6.31
C LEU A 74 3.13 -0.49 7.44
N VAL A 75 2.24 -1.46 7.21
CA VAL A 75 1.87 -2.46 8.22
C VAL A 75 3.09 -3.27 8.68
N GLY A 76 4.02 -3.55 7.78
CA GLY A 76 5.26 -4.29 8.07
C GLY A 76 6.28 -3.56 8.94
N ASP A 77 6.18 -2.23 9.06
CA ASP A 77 6.93 -1.45 10.04
C ASP A 77 6.17 -1.52 11.37
N GLY A 78 6.43 -2.57 12.14
CA GLY A 78 5.60 -2.98 13.27
C GLY A 78 5.74 -2.08 14.48
N ASP A 79 6.91 -1.47 14.64
CA ASP A 79 7.21 -0.52 15.72
C ASP A 79 7.20 0.96 15.27
N ASP A 80 6.82 1.23 14.02
CA ASP A 80 6.67 2.57 13.43
C ASP A 80 7.97 3.41 13.44
N ASN A 81 9.13 2.75 13.44
CA ASN A 81 10.42 3.43 13.53
C ASN A 81 11.00 3.82 12.14
N SER A 82 10.28 3.52 11.05
CA SER A 82 10.68 3.73 9.65
C SER A 82 11.89 2.90 9.17
N LEU A 83 12.28 1.88 9.93
CA LEU A 83 13.42 0.99 9.69
C LEU A 83 13.05 -0.47 9.97
N TYR A 84 12.99 -1.29 8.94
CA TYR A 84 12.71 -2.71 9.14
C TYR A 84 13.88 -3.42 9.82
N SER A 85 13.58 -4.01 10.97
CA SER A 85 14.44 -4.99 11.62
C SER A 85 14.54 -6.27 10.78
N THR A 86 15.56 -7.09 11.05
CA THR A 86 15.69 -8.40 10.39
C THR A 86 14.46 -9.28 10.61
N ARG A 87 13.83 -9.19 11.79
CA ARG A 87 12.61 -9.94 12.09
C ARG A 87 11.44 -9.49 11.21
N GLU A 88 11.22 -8.18 11.09
CA GLU A 88 10.11 -7.64 10.29
C GLU A 88 10.27 -7.96 8.82
N LEU A 89 11.49 -7.87 8.28
CA LEU A 89 11.76 -8.31 6.91
C LEU A 89 11.42 -9.80 6.69
N GLN A 90 11.73 -10.67 7.66
CA GLN A 90 11.40 -12.08 7.58
C GLN A 90 9.88 -12.31 7.64
N ASP A 91 9.19 -11.63 8.55
CA ASP A 91 7.74 -11.71 8.69
C ASP A 91 7.04 -11.24 7.39
N LEU A 92 7.53 -10.18 6.74
CA LEU A 92 7.04 -9.70 5.45
C LEU A 92 7.22 -10.73 4.32
N LEU A 93 8.40 -11.34 4.22
CA LEU A 93 8.67 -12.39 3.24
C LEU A 93 7.71 -13.57 3.44
N LEU A 94 7.55 -14.05 4.68
CA LEU A 94 6.65 -15.16 5.02
C LEU A 94 5.18 -14.80 4.77
N ALA A 95 4.77 -13.56 5.04
CA ALA A 95 3.43 -13.08 4.77
C ALA A 95 3.07 -13.23 3.28
N LEU A 96 4.01 -12.88 2.40
CA LEU A 96 3.89 -13.02 0.93
C LEU A 96 4.23 -14.42 0.40
N SER A 97 4.42 -15.40 1.30
CA SER A 97 4.76 -16.79 1.00
C SER A 97 6.09 -16.95 0.25
N LEU A 98 7.04 -16.07 0.55
CA LEU A 98 8.42 -16.15 0.10
C LEU A 98 9.28 -16.91 1.13
N SER A 99 10.29 -17.61 0.65
CA SER A 99 11.24 -18.30 1.52
C SER A 99 12.18 -17.31 2.19
N VAL A 100 12.35 -17.47 3.50
CA VAL A 100 13.36 -16.74 4.27
C VAL A 100 14.64 -17.56 4.26
N GLU A 101 15.68 -17.01 3.64
CA GLU A 101 17.02 -17.58 3.74
C GLU A 101 17.87 -16.68 4.65
N PRO A 102 18.21 -17.14 5.88
CA PRO A 102 18.82 -16.30 6.91
C PRO A 102 20.27 -15.93 6.62
N SER A 103 20.90 -16.56 5.62
CA SER A 103 22.24 -16.23 5.13
C SER A 103 22.27 -15.11 4.09
N LEU A 104 21.11 -14.70 3.57
CA LEU A 104 21.03 -13.61 2.59
C LEU A 104 21.04 -12.25 3.30
N ASP A 105 21.61 -11.27 2.61
CA ASP A 105 21.60 -9.88 3.06
C ASP A 105 20.23 -9.22 2.84
N SER A 106 19.97 -8.13 3.57
CA SER A 106 18.72 -7.38 3.47
C SER A 106 18.45 -6.85 2.07
N GLU A 107 19.49 -6.51 1.29
CA GLU A 107 19.35 -6.05 -0.09
C GLU A 107 18.79 -7.14 -1.00
N THR A 108 19.20 -8.40 -0.82
CA THR A 108 18.64 -9.52 -1.57
C THR A 108 17.20 -9.82 -1.17
N HIS A 109 16.86 -9.73 0.12
CA HIS A 109 15.47 -9.83 0.58
C HIS A 109 14.58 -8.73 -0.01
N LEU A 110 15.06 -7.49 -0.11
CA LEU A 110 14.32 -6.39 -0.74
C LEU A 110 14.10 -6.64 -2.24
N ARG A 111 15.11 -7.13 -2.97
CA ARG A 111 14.94 -7.49 -4.39
C ARG A 111 13.91 -8.59 -4.58
N LEU A 112 13.87 -9.58 -3.69
CA LEU A 112 12.85 -10.64 -3.71
C LEU A 112 11.44 -10.08 -3.47
N LEU A 113 11.29 -9.14 -2.52
CA LEU A 113 10.01 -8.46 -2.27
C LEU A 113 9.54 -7.67 -3.48
N THR A 114 10.42 -6.87 -4.12
CA THR A 114 10.08 -6.11 -5.33
C THR A 114 9.69 -7.05 -6.48
N SER A 115 10.47 -8.11 -6.72
CA SER A 115 10.13 -9.11 -7.75
C SER A 115 8.78 -9.80 -7.47
N ARG A 116 8.46 -10.06 -6.20
CA ARG A 116 7.15 -10.61 -5.82
C ARG A 116 6.02 -9.65 -6.08
N PHE A 117 6.22 -8.35 -5.82
CA PHE A 117 5.24 -7.33 -6.16
C PHE A 117 4.98 -7.27 -7.67
N ASP A 118 6.03 -7.28 -8.49
CA ASP A 118 5.89 -7.28 -9.96
C ASP A 118 5.09 -8.50 -10.44
N MET A 119 5.37 -9.69 -9.89
CA MET A 119 4.59 -10.90 -10.18
C MET A 119 3.12 -10.79 -9.74
N LEU A 120 2.85 -10.24 -8.55
CA LEU A 120 1.49 -10.02 -8.08
C LEU A 120 0.75 -9.01 -8.96
N HIS A 121 1.45 -8.02 -9.48
CA HIS A 121 0.90 -7.06 -10.43
C HIS A 121 0.50 -7.71 -11.75
N GLU A 122 1.41 -8.47 -12.36
CA GLU A 122 1.11 -9.19 -13.61
C GLU A 122 -0.05 -10.17 -13.44
N ALA A 123 -0.09 -10.88 -12.31
CA ALA A 123 -1.14 -11.85 -12.00
C ALA A 123 -2.46 -11.23 -11.50
N ARG A 124 -2.53 -9.90 -11.30
CA ARG A 124 -3.64 -9.22 -10.60
C ARG A 124 -3.94 -9.84 -9.22
N GLY A 125 -2.90 -10.30 -8.55
CA GLY A 125 -2.93 -11.07 -7.30
C GLY A 125 -3.18 -10.24 -6.05
N MET A 126 -4.18 -9.35 -6.08
CA MET A 126 -4.60 -8.54 -4.92
C MET A 126 -4.90 -9.41 -3.69
N GLU A 127 -5.54 -10.56 -3.91
CA GLU A 127 -5.90 -11.50 -2.85
C GLU A 127 -4.69 -11.99 -2.05
N ALA A 128 -3.58 -12.31 -2.73
CA ALA A 128 -2.38 -12.78 -2.05
C ALA A 128 -1.75 -11.68 -1.17
N LEU A 129 -1.82 -10.42 -1.62
CA LEU A 129 -1.34 -9.27 -0.86
C LEU A 129 -2.21 -9.02 0.38
N MET A 130 -3.54 -9.02 0.21
CA MET A 130 -4.50 -8.88 1.31
C MET A 130 -4.38 -10.03 2.33
N ALA A 131 -4.16 -11.25 1.86
CA ALA A 131 -3.89 -12.40 2.73
C ALA A 131 -2.57 -12.23 3.50
N GLY A 132 -1.54 -11.67 2.87
CA GLY A 132 -0.29 -11.30 3.51
C GLY A 132 -0.50 -10.26 4.62
N MET A 133 -1.25 -9.20 4.35
CA MET A 133 -1.60 -8.18 5.36
C MET A 133 -2.32 -8.79 6.56
N ASN A 134 -3.31 -9.66 6.32
CA ASN A 134 -4.03 -10.35 7.40
C ASN A 134 -3.11 -11.18 8.29
N LYS A 135 -2.11 -11.87 7.72
CA LYS A 135 -1.11 -12.61 8.51
C LYS A 135 -0.31 -11.68 9.42
N LEU A 136 0.10 -10.51 8.94
CA LEU A 136 0.82 -9.53 9.76
C LEU A 136 -0.06 -9.01 10.89
N TYR A 137 -1.33 -8.70 10.61
CA TYR A 137 -2.27 -8.32 11.67
C TYR A 137 -2.45 -9.41 12.73
N ASP A 138 -2.54 -10.68 12.33
CA ASP A 138 -2.63 -11.81 13.26
C ASP A 138 -1.35 -12.00 14.09
N GLN A 139 -0.19 -11.56 13.57
CA GLN A 139 1.08 -11.52 14.29
C GLN A 139 1.21 -10.31 15.24
N GLY A 140 0.22 -9.41 15.26
CA GLY A 140 0.16 -8.27 16.16
C GLY A 140 0.73 -6.97 15.59
N TYR A 141 1.04 -6.92 14.28
CA TYR A 141 1.37 -5.66 13.62
C TYR A 141 0.13 -4.75 13.64
N ARG A 142 0.31 -3.46 13.98
CA ARG A 142 -0.73 -2.40 14.10
C ARG A 142 -1.80 -2.54 15.18
N VAL A 143 -2.34 -3.73 15.38
CA VAL A 143 -3.35 -4.01 16.41
C VAL A 143 -2.90 -5.23 17.17
N THR A 144 -2.42 -5.03 18.40
CA THR A 144 -2.04 -6.17 19.23
C THR A 144 -3.30 -6.96 19.63
N PRO A 145 -3.17 -8.24 19.99
CA PRO A 145 -4.27 -8.99 20.59
C PRO A 145 -4.87 -8.31 21.83
N ALA A 146 -4.05 -7.56 22.58
CA ALA A 146 -4.50 -6.77 23.72
C ALA A 146 -5.36 -5.57 23.29
N ASP A 147 -4.99 -4.87 22.21
CA ASP A 147 -5.77 -3.78 21.63
C ASP A 147 -7.11 -4.30 21.09
N LYS A 148 -7.10 -5.46 20.44
CA LYS A 148 -8.32 -6.13 19.96
C LYS A 148 -9.26 -6.51 21.11
N ALA A 149 -8.71 -7.07 22.19
CA ALA A 149 -9.47 -7.39 23.41
C ALA A 149 -9.96 -6.14 24.16
N HIS A 150 -9.26 -5.01 24.03
CA HIS A 150 -9.71 -3.73 24.58
C HIS A 150 -10.86 -3.16 23.74
N LEU A 151 -10.73 -3.12 22.42
CA LEU A 151 -11.77 -2.64 21.49
C LEU A 151 -13.07 -3.45 21.63
N ASN A 152 -12.99 -4.79 21.69
CA ASN A 152 -14.17 -5.63 21.87
C ASN A 152 -14.92 -5.33 23.17
N ARG A 153 -14.21 -5.04 24.27
CA ARG A 153 -14.82 -4.67 25.55
C ARG A 153 -15.48 -3.29 25.56
N VAL A 154 -15.10 -2.40 24.65
CA VAL A 154 -15.67 -1.05 24.53
C VAL A 154 -16.86 -1.04 23.55
N MET A 155 -16.91 -2.00 22.63
CA MET A 155 -17.99 -2.15 21.65
C MET A 155 -19.20 -2.95 22.16
N GLU A 156 -19.05 -3.72 23.24
CA GLU A 156 -20.14 -4.35 24.00
C GLU A 156 -20.79 -3.38 24.99
#